data_AF-A0A238VZN7-F1
#
_entry.id   AF-A0A238VZN7-F1
#
_cell.length_a   1.000
_cell.length_b   1.000
_cell.length_c   1.000
_cell.angle_alpha   90.00
_cell.angle_beta   90.00
_cell.angle_gamma   90.00
#
_symmetry.space_group_name_H-M   'P 1'
#
loop_
_entity.id
_entity.type
_entity.pdbx_description
1 polymer ?
#
loop_
_entity_poly.entity_id
_entity_poly.type
_entity_poly.pdbx_seq_one_letter_code
_entity_poly.pdbx_strand_id
1 'polypeptide(L)'
;MESNENSRKGFMPIEPDIYDQIDGDYDLIISCFEYIRGEIPTILNIDPDAIEVFLVSFCNFLGQYYPAIGIRDKVDSKESIHLDFFEIDDKIENWLTNLGIENLKQKAKEIKTVDWKTLQELKEYPSQ
;
A
#
# COMPACT_ATOMS: atom_id res chain seq x y z
N MET A 1 -22.27 -8.48 15.68
CA MET A 1 -21.55 -8.32 14.39
C MET A 1 -20.34 -7.48 14.71
N GLU A 2 -19.18 -8.12 14.86
CA GLU A 2 -17.92 -7.41 15.03
C GLU A 2 -17.72 -6.54 13.80
N SER A 3 -17.72 -5.23 14.01
CA SER A 3 -17.38 -4.26 12.98
C SER A 3 -15.96 -4.54 12.52
N ASN A 4 -15.82 -5.00 11.29
CA ASN A 4 -14.52 -5.12 10.62
C ASN A 4 -13.84 -3.74 10.72
N GLU A 5 -12.73 -3.62 11.46
CA GLU A 5 -12.12 -2.31 11.77
C GLU A 5 -11.80 -1.49 10.51
N ASN A 6 -11.64 -2.15 9.37
CA ASN A 6 -11.35 -1.53 8.09
C ASN A 6 -12.57 -0.95 7.36
N SER A 7 -13.80 -1.40 7.66
CA SER A 7 -15.00 -0.98 6.92
C SER A 7 -15.41 0.48 7.18
N ARG A 8 -14.64 1.21 8.00
CA ARG A 8 -14.82 2.64 8.31
C ARG A 8 -13.68 3.52 7.78
N LYS A 9 -12.67 2.96 7.13
CA LYS A 9 -11.40 3.68 6.89
C LYS A 9 -11.37 4.56 5.62
N GLY A 10 -12.39 4.49 4.76
CA GLY A 10 -12.54 5.43 3.63
C GLY A 10 -11.44 5.32 2.56
N PHE A 11 -10.79 4.16 2.44
CA PHE A 11 -9.79 3.85 1.43
C PHE A 11 -9.96 2.43 0.91
N MET A 12 -9.35 2.15 -0.24
CA MET A 12 -9.22 0.81 -0.80
C MET A 12 -7.85 0.23 -0.42
N PRO A 13 -7.76 -0.96 0.19
CA PRO A 13 -6.49 -1.60 0.46
C PRO A 13 -5.93 -2.21 -0.83
N ILE A 14 -4.60 -2.18 -0.95
CA ILE A 14 -3.80 -2.86 -1.96
C ILE A 14 -2.84 -3.76 -1.19
N GLU A 15 -2.82 -5.04 -1.55
CA GLU A 15 -2.07 -6.09 -0.85
C GLU A 15 -1.11 -6.78 -1.83
N PRO A 16 0.05 -6.16 -2.17
CA PRO A 16 0.97 -6.74 -3.13
C PRO A 16 1.51 -8.11 -2.71
N ASP A 17 1.57 -9.06 -3.65
CA ASP A 17 1.95 -10.46 -3.36
C ASP A 17 3.47 -10.66 -3.21
N ILE A 18 4.04 -10.12 -2.12
CA ILE A 18 5.48 -10.18 -1.83
C ILE A 18 5.84 -10.82 -0.49
N TYR A 19 4.86 -11.12 0.37
CA TYR A 19 5.09 -11.59 1.74
C TYR A 19 5.89 -12.89 1.79
N ASP A 20 5.49 -13.88 0.99
CA ASP A 20 6.14 -15.18 0.91
C ASP A 20 7.55 -15.08 0.30
N GLN A 21 7.80 -14.07 -0.53
CA GLN A 21 9.10 -13.86 -1.20
C GLN A 21 10.11 -13.09 -0.33
N ILE A 22 9.64 -12.54 0.79
CA ILE A 22 10.40 -11.72 1.75
C ILE A 22 10.45 -12.40 3.14
N ASP A 23 10.05 -13.67 3.24
CA ASP A 23 10.07 -14.45 4.49
C ASP A 23 9.33 -13.76 5.67
N GLY A 24 8.33 -12.92 5.37
CA GLY A 24 7.55 -12.20 6.38
C GLY A 24 8.32 -11.12 7.18
N ASP A 25 9.47 -10.64 6.71
CA ASP A 25 10.15 -9.48 7.29
C ASP A 25 9.33 -8.20 7.05
N TYR A 26 8.52 -7.81 8.04
CA TYR A 26 7.62 -6.66 7.90
C TYR A 26 8.34 -5.33 7.73
N ASP A 27 9.56 -5.15 8.25
CA ASP A 27 10.31 -3.90 8.05
C ASP A 27 10.79 -3.79 6.59
N LEU A 28 11.22 -4.92 6.01
CA LEU A 28 11.56 -4.98 4.60
C LEU A 28 10.31 -4.86 3.71
N ILE A 29 9.19 -5.49 4.07
CA ILE A 29 7.92 -5.36 3.35
C ILE A 29 7.46 -3.90 3.34
N ILE A 30 7.54 -3.20 4.47
CA ILE A 30 7.22 -1.77 4.55
C ILE A 30 8.12 -0.93 3.66
N SER A 31 9.42 -1.21 3.63
CA SER A 31 10.36 -0.53 2.73
C SER A 31 10.02 -0.79 1.25
N CYS A 32 9.56 -2.01 0.92
CA CYS A 32 9.09 -2.35 -0.42
C CYS A 32 7.77 -1.63 -0.75
N PHE A 33 6.82 -1.59 0.18
CA PHE A 33 5.55 -0.89 0.01
C PHE A 33 5.73 0.62 -0.10
N GLU A 34 6.70 1.19 0.60
CA GLU A 34 7.08 2.59 0.46
C GLU A 34 7.56 2.89 -0.98
N TYR A 35 8.32 1.98 -1.58
CA TYR A 35 8.70 2.12 -2.98
C TYR A 35 7.48 2.01 -3.90
N ILE A 36 6.68 0.95 -3.74
CA ILE A 36 5.50 0.69 -4.57
C ILE A 36 4.52 1.87 -4.50
N ARG A 37 4.24 2.40 -3.30
CA ARG A 37 3.30 3.52 -3.14
C ARG A 37 3.74 4.78 -3.89
N GLY A 38 5.04 5.02 -4.00
CA GLY A 38 5.60 6.13 -4.77
C GLY A 38 5.42 5.95 -6.28
N GLU A 39 5.36 4.70 -6.75
CA GLU A 39 5.21 4.34 -8.15
C GLU A 39 3.73 4.20 -8.57
N ILE A 40 2.80 4.00 -7.62
CA ILE A 40 1.36 3.79 -7.90
C ILE A 40 0.75 4.81 -8.85
N PRO A 41 0.94 6.14 -8.70
CA PRO A 41 0.39 7.10 -9.67
C PRO A 41 0.89 6.84 -11.11
N THR A 42 2.15 6.45 -11.26
CA THR A 42 2.76 6.11 -12.56
C THR A 42 2.22 4.78 -13.08
N ILE A 43 2.14 3.74 -12.24
CA ILE A 43 1.61 2.41 -12.59
C ILE A 43 0.16 2.52 -13.09
N LEU A 44 -0.65 3.33 -12.41
CA LEU A 44 -2.06 3.49 -12.72
C LEU A 44 -2.33 4.52 -13.81
N ASN A 45 -1.33 5.32 -14.20
CA ASN A 45 -1.44 6.47 -15.11
C ASN A 45 -2.49 7.49 -14.63
N ILE A 46 -2.34 7.90 -13.37
CA ILE A 46 -3.24 8.81 -12.66
C ILE A 46 -2.44 10.04 -12.22
N ASP A 47 -3.10 11.19 -12.19
CA ASP A 47 -2.53 12.40 -11.60
C ASP A 47 -2.21 12.15 -10.10
N PRO A 48 -0.95 12.25 -9.65
CA PRO A 48 -0.60 12.09 -8.25
C PRO A 48 -1.31 13.10 -7.32
N ASP A 49 -1.86 14.19 -7.87
CA ASP A 49 -2.66 15.15 -7.12
C ASP A 49 -4.15 14.79 -7.02
N ALA A 50 -4.60 13.73 -7.67
CA ALA A 50 -5.98 13.25 -7.57
C ALA A 50 -6.17 12.18 -6.47
N ILE A 51 -5.09 11.49 -6.06
CA ILE A 51 -5.11 10.42 -5.05
C ILE A 51 -4.20 10.67 -3.86
N GLU A 52 -4.51 10.00 -2.76
CA GLU A 52 -3.62 9.80 -1.62
C GLU A 52 -3.24 8.32 -1.56
N VAL A 53 -1.94 8.06 -1.45
CA VAL A 53 -1.40 6.71 -1.31
C VAL A 53 -0.51 6.66 -0.07
N PHE A 54 -0.83 5.77 0.85
CA PHE A 54 -0.20 5.67 2.17
C PHE A 54 -0.01 4.22 2.58
N LEU A 55 0.93 3.97 3.48
CA LEU A 55 1.06 2.70 4.18
C LEU A 55 0.01 2.59 5.28
N VAL A 56 -0.48 1.39 5.52
CA VAL A 56 -1.47 1.14 6.57
C VAL A 56 -1.15 -0.14 7.34
N SER A 57 -1.38 -0.11 8.65
CA SER A 57 -1.52 -1.31 9.47
C SER A 57 -2.94 -1.85 9.29
N PHE A 58 -3.08 -2.79 8.37
CA PHE A 58 -4.36 -3.38 7.99
C PHE A 58 -4.65 -4.61 8.85
N CYS A 59 -5.92 -4.79 9.24
CA CYS A 59 -6.35 -5.86 10.13
C CYS A 59 -7.17 -6.90 9.35
N ASN A 60 -6.74 -8.15 9.27
CA ASN A 60 -7.56 -9.17 8.60
C ASN A 60 -8.78 -9.56 9.45
N PHE A 61 -9.65 -10.40 8.89
CA PHE A 61 -10.86 -10.91 9.58
C PHE A 61 -10.56 -11.77 10.82
N LEU A 62 -9.31 -12.19 11.02
CA LEU A 62 -8.85 -12.93 12.20
C LEU A 62 -8.29 -11.99 13.29
N GLY A 63 -8.31 -10.67 13.07
CA GLY A 63 -7.76 -9.70 14.02
C GLY A 63 -6.23 -9.56 13.95
N GLN A 64 -5.59 -10.09 12.91
CA GLN A 64 -4.14 -9.99 12.73
C GLN A 64 -3.80 -8.76 11.89
N TYR A 65 -2.84 -7.99 12.38
CA TYR A 65 -2.34 -6.81 11.67
C TYR A 65 -1.16 -7.16 10.76
N TYR A 66 -1.15 -6.55 9.59
CA TYR A 66 -0.08 -6.65 8.61
C TYR A 66 0.06 -5.32 7.85
N PRO A 67 1.25 -5.00 7.31
CA PRO A 67 1.41 -3.83 6.45
C PRO A 67 0.52 -4.00 5.22
N ALA A 68 -0.03 -2.92 4.67
CA ALA A 68 -0.65 -2.88 3.34
C ALA A 68 -0.50 -1.45 2.79
N ILE A 69 -0.99 -1.22 1.56
CA ILE A 69 -1.06 0.12 0.97
C ILE A 69 -2.53 0.55 0.93
N GLY A 70 -2.84 1.76 1.39
CA GLY A 70 -4.16 2.37 1.22
C GLY A 70 -4.13 3.37 0.07
N ILE A 71 -5.18 3.36 -0.76
CA ILE A 71 -5.43 4.37 -1.79
C ILE A 71 -6.83 4.98 -1.60
N ARG A 72 -6.94 6.31 -1.74
CA ARG A 72 -8.22 7.04 -1.75
C ARG A 72 -8.13 8.32 -2.57
N ASP A 73 -9.27 8.88 -2.93
CA ASP A 73 -9.33 10.21 -3.54
C ASP A 73 -8.82 11.29 -2.57
N LYS A 74 -8.08 12.29 -3.05
CA LYS A 74 -7.81 13.49 -2.24
C LYS A 74 -9.12 14.22 -1.93
N VAL A 75 -9.26 14.70 -0.70
CA VAL A 75 -10.47 15.38 -0.20
C VAL A 75 -10.91 16.57 -1.07
N ASP A 76 -9.94 17.29 -1.65
CA ASP A 76 -10.17 18.46 -2.51
C ASP A 76 -10.21 18.13 -4.02
N SER A 77 -10.12 16.84 -4.39
CA SER A 77 -10.20 16.44 -5.79
C SER A 77 -11.60 16.72 -6.34
N LYS A 78 -11.65 17.43 -7.47
CA LYS A 78 -12.92 17.68 -8.19
C LYS A 78 -13.38 16.46 -9.00
N GLU A 79 -12.49 15.49 -9.19
CA GLU A 79 -12.75 14.27 -9.95
C GLU A 79 -12.59 13.07 -9.01
N SER A 80 -13.66 12.30 -8.83
CA SER A 80 -13.54 11.01 -8.16
C SER A 80 -12.95 10.03 -9.14
N ILE A 81 -11.90 9.34 -8.73
CA ILE A 81 -11.26 8.37 -9.61
C ILE A 81 -12.04 7.08 -9.48
N HIS A 82 -12.77 6.73 -10.53
CA HIS A 82 -13.39 5.42 -10.63
C HIS A 82 -12.30 4.39 -10.88
N LEU A 83 -11.75 3.89 -9.78
CA LEU A 83 -10.77 2.84 -9.78
C LEU A 83 -11.46 1.51 -9.52
N ASP A 84 -11.43 0.64 -10.52
CA ASP A 84 -11.82 -0.75 -10.34
C ASP A 84 -10.71 -1.48 -9.57
N PHE A 85 -11.09 -2.15 -8.48
CA PHE A 85 -10.17 -2.87 -7.60
C PHE A 85 -9.34 -3.91 -8.36
N PHE A 86 -9.98 -4.69 -9.25
CA PHE A 86 -9.30 -5.72 -10.01
C PHE A 86 -8.31 -5.12 -11.01
N GLU A 87 -8.67 -3.99 -11.63
CA GLU A 87 -7.75 -3.31 -12.55
C GLU A 87 -6.51 -2.74 -11.84
N ILE A 88 -6.64 -2.28 -10.59
CA ILE A 88 -5.51 -1.79 -9.81
C ILE A 88 -4.57 -2.93 -9.45
N ASP A 89 -5.12 -4.00 -8.86
CA ASP A 89 -4.34 -5.15 -8.44
C ASP A 89 -3.60 -5.75 -9.64
N ASP A 90 -4.30 -5.96 -10.76
CA ASP A 90 -3.69 -6.48 -11.99
C ASP A 90 -2.53 -5.61 -12.48
N LYS A 91 -2.68 -4.28 -12.48
CA LYS A 91 -1.60 -3.37 -12.93
C LYS A 91 -0.39 -3.41 -12.00
N ILE A 92 -0.62 -3.44 -10.69
CA ILE A 92 0.45 -3.48 -9.69
C ILE A 92 1.19 -4.82 -9.77
N GLU A 93 0.48 -5.94 -9.85
CA GLU A 93 1.08 -7.26 -9.94
C GLU A 93 1.86 -7.46 -11.26
N ASN A 94 1.34 -6.95 -12.37
CA ASN A 94 2.07 -6.95 -13.65
C ASN A 94 3.34 -6.10 -13.57
N TRP A 95 3.28 -4.93 -12.94
CA TRP A 95 4.46 -4.08 -12.75
C TRP A 95 5.49 -4.76 -11.85
N LEU A 96 5.06 -5.37 -10.75
CA LEU A 96 5.92 -6.12 -9.83
C LEU A 96 6.58 -7.31 -10.49
N THR A 97 5.83 -8.06 -11.30
CA THR A 97 6.36 -9.19 -12.08
C THR A 97 7.47 -8.72 -13.04
N ASN A 98 7.28 -7.57 -13.70
CA ASN A 98 8.28 -7.01 -14.61
C ASN A 98 9.51 -6.43 -13.86
N LEU A 99 9.31 -5.83 -12.70
CA LEU A 99 10.40 -5.31 -11.86
C LEU A 99 11.25 -6.46 -11.29
N GLY A 100 10.59 -7.49 -10.76
CA GLY A 100 11.19 -8.61 -10.06
C GLY A 100 11.55 -8.29 -8.60
N ILE A 101 11.36 -9.29 -7.72
CA ILE A 101 11.50 -9.14 -6.27
C ILE A 101 12.89 -8.69 -5.82
N GLU A 102 13.95 -9.15 -6.46
CA GLU A 102 15.31 -8.79 -6.07
C GLU A 102 15.63 -7.33 -6.40
N ASN A 103 15.09 -6.80 -7.51
CA ASN A 103 15.21 -5.38 -7.84
C ASN A 103 14.37 -4.54 -6.87
N LEU A 104 13.17 -4.98 -6.53
CA LEU A 104 12.33 -4.33 -5.52
C LEU A 104 13.07 -4.21 -4.17
N LYS A 105 13.64 -5.31 -3.66
CA LYS A 105 14.44 -5.33 -2.43
C LYS A 105 15.63 -4.37 -2.51
N GLN A 106 16.30 -4.27 -3.66
CA GLN A 106 17.40 -3.32 -3.84
C GLN A 106 16.93 -1.87 -3.79
N LYS A 107 15.85 -1.53 -4.49
CA LYS A 107 15.25 -0.19 -4.49
C LYS A 107 14.77 0.21 -3.10
N ALA A 108 14.13 -0.72 -2.38
CA ALA A 108 13.63 -0.51 -1.03
C ALA A 108 14.72 -0.11 -0.02
N LYS A 109 15.95 -0.64 -0.16
CA LYS A 109 17.06 -0.33 0.77
C LYS A 109 17.51 1.14 0.75
N GLU A 110 17.24 1.86 -0.33
CA GLU A 110 17.63 3.25 -0.48
C GLU A 110 16.58 4.21 0.11
N ILE A 111 15.41 3.70 0.48
CA ILE A 111 14.27 4.48 0.91
C ILE A 111 14.25 4.59 2.43
N LYS A 112 14.04 5.81 2.92
CA LYS A 112 13.76 6.05 4.34
C LYS A 112 12.26 5.95 4.57
N THR A 113 11.85 5.02 5.42
CA THR A 113 10.47 4.89 5.87
C THR A 113 10.41 4.48 7.33
N VAL A 114 9.21 4.34 7.87
CA VAL A 114 8.94 3.87 9.23
C VAL A 114 9.15 2.36 9.34
N ASP A 115 9.47 1.87 10.54
CA ASP A 115 9.46 0.43 10.82
C ASP A 115 8.02 -0.07 11.10
N TRP A 116 7.85 -1.40 11.18
CA TRP A 116 6.54 -2.02 11.37
C TRP A 116 5.88 -1.60 12.67
N LYS A 117 6.64 -1.57 13.75
CA LYS A 117 6.14 -1.16 15.06
C LYS A 117 5.58 0.26 15.01
N THR A 118 6.30 1.17 14.36
CA THR A 118 5.90 2.57 14.18
C THR A 118 4.65 2.66 13.31
N LEU A 119 4.56 1.91 12.22
CA LEU A 119 3.35 1.87 11.39
C LEU A 119 2.14 1.33 12.16
N GLN A 120 2.31 0.34 13.04
CA GLN A 120 1.23 -0.17 13.89
C GLN A 120 0.70 0.90 14.86
N GLU A 121 1.60 1.70 15.44
CA GLU A 121 1.24 2.79 16.35
C GLU A 121 0.52 3.94 15.62
N LEU A 122 1.03 4.33 14.44
CA LEU A 122 0.45 5.39 13.61
C LEU A 122 -0.85 4.97 12.92
N LYS A 123 -1.03 3.67 12.67
CA LYS A 123 -2.06 3.06 11.81
C LYS A 123 -1.92 3.40 10.33
N GLU A 124 -1.57 4.64 9.98
CA GLU A 124 -1.38 5.13 8.60
C GLU A 124 -0.09 5.97 8.48
N TYR A 125 0.65 5.85 7.37
CA TYR A 125 1.86 6.64 7.12
C TYR A 125 2.00 7.07 5.64
N PRO A 126 2.31 8.34 5.34
CA PRO A 126 2.41 9.45 6.28
C PRO A 126 1.07 9.74 6.94
N SER A 127 1.09 10.08 8.23
CA SER A 127 -0.12 10.46 8.97
C SER A 127 -0.61 11.83 8.49
N GLN A 128 -1.93 11.95 8.23
CA GLN A 128 -2.56 13.24 7.93
C GLN A 128 -2.73 14.12 9.17
#